data_AF-A0A2Z5ZCY9-F1
#
_entry.id   AF-A0A2Z5ZCY9-F1
#
_cell.length_a   1.000
_cell.length_b   1.000
_cell.length_c   1.000
_cell.angle_alpha   90.00
_cell.angle_beta   90.00
_cell.angle_gamma   90.00
#
_symmetry.space_group_name_H-M   'P 1'
#
loop_
_entity.id
_entity.type
_entity.pdbx_description
1 polymer ?
#
loop_
_entity_poly.entity_id
_entity_poly.type
_entity_poly.pdbx_seq_one_letter_code
_entity_poly.pdbx_strand_id
1 'polypeptide(L)' 'MVDQGLADQFLERELQPWHLRDAAHKAQQPLTLREHAGYDHSYWFVQSFAAEHIRHHARLLTGGGA' A
#
# COMPACT_ATOMS: atom_id res chain seq x y z
N MET A 1 -0.53 5.73 1.46
CA MET A 1 -1.08 4.39 1.69
C MET A 1 -0.41 3.42 0.73
N VAL A 2 -0.12 2.19 1.15
CA VAL A 2 0.50 1.14 0.33
C VAL A 2 -0.24 -0.17 0.58
N ASP A 3 -0.50 -0.93 -0.48
CA ASP A 3 -1.05 -2.28 -0.43
C ASP A 3 -0.04 -3.24 -1.05
N GLN A 4 0.28 -4.33 -0.34
CA GLN A 4 1.21 -5.36 -0.79
C GLN A 4 0.53 -6.72 -0.82
N GLY A 5 0.58 -7.41 -1.96
CA GLY A 5 0.23 -8.81 -2.06
C GLY A 5 1.33 -9.70 -1.45
N LEU A 6 0.96 -10.64 -0.58
CA LEU A 6 1.92 -11.56 0.05
C LEU A 6 2.24 -12.79 -0.81
N ALA A 7 1.50 -13.02 -1.90
CA ALA A 7 1.83 -14.04 -2.90
C ALA A 7 2.57 -13.43 -4.11
N ASP A 8 3.04 -12.20 -3.98
CA ASP A 8 3.81 -11.51 -5.00
C ASP A 8 5.20 -12.15 -5.16
N GLN A 9 5.49 -12.63 -6.37
CA GLN A 9 6.75 -13.29 -6.72
C GLN A 9 8.00 -12.40 -6.56
N PHE A 10 7.82 -11.08 -6.45
CA PHE A 10 8.90 -10.10 -6.28
C PHE A 10 9.06 -9.63 -4.82
N LEU A 11 8.22 -10.11 -3.89
CA LEU A 11 8.15 -9.64 -2.50
C LEU A 11 9.51 -9.64 -1.80
N GLU A 12 10.19 -10.78 -1.83
CA GLU A 12 11.43 -11.00 -1.06
C GLU A 12 12.67 -10.37 -1.71
N ARG A 13 12.72 -10.31 -3.04
CA ARG A 13 13.92 -9.89 -3.77
C ARG A 13 13.91 -8.41 -4.12
N GLU A 14 12.75 -7.83 -4.40
CA GLU A 14 12.65 -6.51 -5.04
C GLU A 14 11.80 -5.53 -4.23
N LEU A 15 10.63 -5.97 -3.72
CA LEU A 15 9.68 -5.05 -3.09
C LEU A 15 10.03 -4.74 -1.63
N GLN A 16 10.24 -5.79 -0.82
CA GLN A 16 10.70 -5.70 0.57
C GLN A 16 10.02 -4.58 1.39
N PRO A 17 8.67 -4.57 1.48
CA PRO A 17 7.90 -3.47 2.07
C PRO A 17 8.26 -3.17 3.54
N TRP A 18 8.85 -4.13 4.26
CA TRP A 18 9.33 -3.94 5.63
C TRP A 18 10.42 -2.87 5.73
N HIS A 19 11.26 -2.68 4.71
CA HIS A 19 12.25 -1.60 4.70
C HIS A 19 11.58 -0.22 4.70
N LEU A 20 10.49 -0.06 3.94
CA LEU A 20 9.69 1.18 3.96
C LEU A 20 9.02 1.37 5.32
N ARG A 21 8.46 0.30 5.92
CA ARG A 21 7.86 0.34 7.26
C ARG A 21 8.86 0.83 8.31
N ASP A 22 10.05 0.24 8.33
CA ASP A 22 11.11 0.59 9.27
C ASP A 22 11.59 2.03 9.07
N ALA A 23 11.77 2.46 7.82
CA ALA A 23 12.18 3.82 7.51
C ALA A 23 11.12 4.85 7.92
N ALA A 24 9.84 4.60 7.62
CA ALA A 24 8.74 5.47 8.01
C ALA A 24 8.61 5.57 9.54
N HIS A 25 8.74 4.45 10.25
CA HIS A 25 8.76 4.44 11.72
C HIS A 25 9.91 5.27 12.28
N LYS A 26 11.14 5.10 11.77
CA LYS A 26 12.32 5.88 12.18
C LYS A 26 12.14 7.39 11.92
N ALA A 27 11.50 7.74 10.81
CA ALA A 27 11.23 9.12 10.43
C ALA A 27 9.99 9.72 11.11
N GLN A 28 9.27 8.96 11.94
CA GLN A 28 7.96 9.34 12.50
C GLN A 28 6.94 9.76 11.43
N GLN A 29 7.05 9.19 10.23
CA GLN A 29 6.14 9.45 9.13
C GLN A 29 4.94 8.50 9.20
N PRO A 30 3.70 9.00 9.23
CA PRO A 30 2.52 8.14 9.21
C PRO A 30 2.49 7.29 7.93
N LEU A 31 2.52 5.97 8.09
CA LEU A 31 2.44 5.01 7.00
C LEU A 31 1.30 4.02 7.25
N THR A 32 0.34 4.00 6.33
CA THR A 32 -0.63 2.90 6.21
C THR A 32 -0.09 1.92 5.18
N LEU A 33 0.45 0.79 5.63
CA LEU A 33 0.88 -0.34 4.81
C LEU A 33 0.01 -1.54 5.14
N ARG A 34 -0.71 -2.07 4.13
CA ARG A 34 -1.63 -3.21 4.28
C ARG A 34 -1.12 -4.40 3.50
N GLU A 35 -1.14 -5.56 4.13
CA GLU A 35 -0.66 -6.83 3.57
C GLU A 35 -1.83 -7.74 3.24
N HIS A 36 -1.84 -8.30 2.03
CA HIS A 36 -2.95 -9.07 1.49
C HIS A 36 -2.51 -10.49 1.14
N ALA A 37 -2.96 -11.47 1.93
CA ALA A 37 -2.69 -12.87 1.68
C ALA A 37 -3.31 -13.33 0.34
N GLY A 38 -2.56 -14.11 -0.44
CA GLY A 38 -3.03 -14.72 -1.69
C GLY A 38 -3.09 -13.79 -2.91
N TYR A 39 -2.80 -12.49 -2.75
CA TYR A 39 -2.70 -11.56 -3.87
C TYR A 39 -1.28 -11.53 -4.44
N ASP A 40 -1.21 -11.53 -5.77
CA ASP A 40 0.01 -11.55 -6.57
C ASP A 40 0.32 -10.17 -7.19
N HIS A 41 1.25 -10.14 -8.16
CA HIS A 41 1.67 -8.93 -8.87
C HIS A 41 0.77 -8.56 -10.08
N SER A 42 -0.48 -9.03 -10.11
CA SER A 42 -1.35 -8.84 -11.27
C SER A 42 -2.18 -7.55 -11.20
N TYR A 43 -2.73 -7.15 -12.34
CA TYR A 43 -3.75 -6.10 -12.38
C TYR A 43 -5.03 -6.47 -11.64
N TRP A 44 -5.28 -7.77 -11.39
CA TRP A 44 -6.40 -8.20 -10.54
C TRP A 44 -6.23 -7.73 -9.10
N PHE A 45 -5.00 -7.81 -8.56
CA PHE A 45 -4.68 -7.23 -7.26
C PHE A 45 -4.87 -5.72 -7.26
N VAL A 46 -4.32 -5.02 -8.27
CA VAL A 46 -4.44 -3.56 -8.39
C VAL A 46 -5.90 -3.11 -8.40
N GLN A 47 -6.74 -3.69 -9.27
CA GLN A 47 -8.14 -3.28 -9.37
C GLN A 47 -8.94 -3.54 -8.08
N SER A 48 -8.57 -4.57 -7.30
CA SER A 48 -9.28 -4.95 -6.08
C SER A 48 -9.25 -3.84 -5.03
N PHE A 49 -8.15 -3.07 -4.99
CA PHE A 49 -7.95 -2.01 -4.00
C PHE A 49 -7.91 -0.60 -4.60
N ALA A 50 -7.93 -0.45 -5.93
CA ALA A 50 -7.87 0.84 -6.61
C ALA A 50 -8.94 1.84 -6.13
N ALA A 51 -10.18 1.37 -5.88
CA ALA A 51 -11.25 2.24 -5.38
C ALA A 51 -10.96 2.85 -3.99
N GLU A 52 -10.23 2.12 -3.13
CA GLU A 52 -9.81 2.63 -1.82
C GLU A 52 -8.68 3.66 -1.94
N HIS A 53 -7.73 3.46 -2.86
CA HIS A 53 -6.70 4.45 -3.19
C HIS A 53 -7.32 5.74 -3.71
N ILE A 54 -8.27 5.65 -4.64
CA ILE A 54 -8.99 6.81 -5.16
C ILE A 54 -9.70 7.56 -4.03
N ARG A 55 -10.40 6.86 -3.12
CA ARG A 55 -11.05 7.50 -1.96
C ARG A 55 -10.06 8.14 -0.99
N HIS A 56 -8.91 7.49 -0.76
CA HIS A 56 -7.84 8.05 0.05
C HIS A 56 -7.33 9.37 -0.54
N HIS A 57 -7.03 9.39 -1.84
CA HIS A 57 -6.58 10.60 -2.52
C HIS A 57 -7.68 11.66 -2.61
N ALA A 58 -8.93 11.29 -2.90
CA ALA A 58 -10.04 12.23 -2.97
C ALA A 58 -10.19 13.03 -1.67
N ARG A 59 -10.16 12.37 -0.50
CA ARG A 59 -10.21 13.05 0.81
C ARG A 59 -9.13 14.12 0.98
N LEU A 60 -7.92 13.87 0.48
CA LEU A 60 -6.79 14.79 0.59
C LEU A 60 -6.86 15.92 -0.44
N LEU A 61 -7.28 15.60 -1.67
CA LEU A 61 -7.25 16.53 -2.80
C LEU A 61 -8.45 17.48 -2.83
N THR A 62 -9.61 17.07 -2.31
CA THR A 62 -10.81 17.90 -2.32
C THR A 62 -11.00 18.72 -1.04
N GLY A 63 -10.07 18.64 -0.09
CA GLY A 63 -10.16 19.35 1.20
C GLY A 63 -11.30 18.88 2.10
N GLY A 64 -12.01 17.81 1.73
CA GLY A 64 -13.11 17.21 2.49
C GLY A 64 -12.65 16.34 3.67
N GLY A 65 -11.59 16.76 4.36
CA GLY A 65 -11.04 16.05 5.51
C GLY A 65 -11.61 16.59 6.83
N ALA A 66 -12.61 15.89 7.36
CA ALA A 66 -12.74 15.58 8.77
C ALA A 66 -12.75 14.06 8.91
#